data_AF-A0A401SQW2-F1
#
_entry.id   AF-A0A401SQW2-F1
#
_cell.length_a   1.000
_cell.length_b   1.000
_cell.length_c   1.000
_cell.angle_alpha   90.00
_cell.angle_beta   90.00
_cell.angle_gamma   90.00
#
_symmetry.space_group_name_H-M   'P 1'
#
loop_
_entity.id
_entity.type
_entity.pdbx_description
1 polymer ?
#
loop_
_entity_poly.entity_id
_entity_poly.type
_entity_poly.pdbx_seq_one_letter_code
_entity_poly.pdbx_strand_id
1 'polypeptide(L)'
;MGTGYWEYLLQSQGVDLISFDTNTIYPPEMRYSEILTSGPEMLEQFPDRVLFLAWPDIDESSTFSLDCLSYFRGDIILHVGELLGETLSANHWGQSTSRNFQLALAEDFCCLSRVKLPNWPGHLDSLTMWKRKNPQSVVCDGANFHYVNPKYRMYL
;
A
#
# COMPACT_ATOMS: atom_id res chain seq x y z
N MET A 1 0.38 10.60 -5.07
CA MET A 1 1.18 11.37 -4.09
C MET A 1 0.74 12.83 -4.09
N GLY A 2 0.87 13.51 -2.95
CA GLY A 2 0.58 14.93 -2.85
C GLY A 2 1.81 15.76 -3.24
N THR A 3 2.37 16.46 -2.27
CA THR A 3 3.57 17.31 -2.43
C THR A 3 4.89 16.56 -2.23
N GLY A 4 4.90 15.23 -2.08
CA GLY A 4 6.15 14.46 -1.86
C GLY A 4 6.68 14.48 -0.42
N TYR A 5 5.80 14.71 0.56
CA TYR A 5 6.19 14.86 1.97
C TYR A 5 6.69 13.56 2.62
N TRP A 6 6.04 12.41 2.34
CA TRP A 6 6.48 11.12 2.87
C TRP A 6 7.86 10.73 2.35
N GLU A 7 8.07 10.97 1.06
CA GLU A 7 9.33 10.77 0.37
C GLU A 7 10.45 11.59 1.00
N TYR A 8 10.21 12.87 1.26
CA TYR A 8 11.17 13.73 1.93
C TYR A 8 11.53 13.21 3.33
N LEU A 9 10.53 12.79 4.12
CA LEU A 9 10.78 12.21 5.44
C LEU A 9 11.57 10.90 5.36
N LEU A 10 11.20 10.01 4.45
CA LEU A 10 11.90 8.73 4.27
C LEU A 10 13.34 8.92 3.78
N GLN A 11 13.57 9.83 2.83
CA GLN A 11 14.92 10.22 2.37
C GLN A 11 15.75 10.79 3.53
N SER A 12 15.16 11.60 4.42
CA SER A 12 15.87 12.13 5.59
C SER A 12 16.34 11.03 6.56
N GLN A 13 15.71 9.85 6.52
CA GLN A 13 16.11 8.67 7.29
C GLN A 13 17.04 7.74 6.50
N GLY A 14 17.52 8.15 5.32
CA GLY A 14 18.42 7.36 4.48
C GLY A 14 17.74 6.22 3.70
N VAL A 15 16.42 6.27 3.55
CA VAL A 15 15.68 5.29 2.73
C VAL A 15 15.88 5.61 1.26
N ASP A 16 16.30 4.60 0.49
CA ASP A 16 16.35 4.66 -0.98
C ASP A 16 14.95 4.50 -1.56
N LEU A 17 14.49 5.50 -2.33
CA LEU A 17 13.14 5.55 -2.86
C LEU A 17 13.08 6.13 -4.27
N ILE A 18 12.05 5.68 -4.99
CA ILE A 18 11.72 6.14 -6.35
C ILE A 18 10.22 6.41 -6.34
N SER A 19 9.83 7.64 -6.66
CA SER A 19 8.46 8.10 -6.53
C SER A 19 7.85 8.43 -7.87
N PHE A 20 6.62 7.96 -8.07
CA PHE A 20 5.88 8.15 -9.31
C PHE A 20 4.53 8.82 -9.03
N ASP A 21 4.16 9.75 -9.90
CA ASP A 21 2.83 10.34 -9.89
C ASP A 21 2.47 10.92 -11.27
N THR A 22 1.25 10.68 -11.73
CA THR A 22 0.69 11.29 -12.94
C THR A 22 -0.08 12.57 -12.65
N ASN A 23 -0.34 12.87 -11.37
CA ASN A 23 -1.10 14.02 -10.95
C ASN A 23 -0.30 15.32 -11.12
N THR A 24 -0.96 16.32 -11.70
CA THR A 24 -0.40 17.66 -11.98
C THR A 24 -1.02 18.76 -11.11
N ILE A 25 -1.85 18.40 -10.11
CA ILE A 25 -2.51 19.35 -9.20
C ILE A 25 -1.49 20.23 -8.47
N TYR A 26 -0.37 19.67 -8.01
CA TYR A 26 0.67 20.43 -7.32
C TYR A 26 1.80 20.80 -8.28
N PRO A 27 2.13 22.10 -8.39
CA PRO A 27 3.19 22.53 -9.27
C PRO A 27 4.56 22.07 -8.72
N PRO A 28 5.59 21.88 -9.56
CA PRO A 28 6.88 21.34 -9.15
C PRO A 28 7.53 22.07 -7.96
N GLU A 29 7.30 23.37 -7.83
CA GLU A 29 7.86 24.22 -6.76
C GLU A 29 7.30 23.90 -5.37
N MET A 30 6.14 23.23 -5.32
CA MET A 30 5.55 22.76 -4.07
C MET A 30 6.00 21.35 -3.68
N ARG A 31 6.86 20.71 -4.47
CA ARG A 31 7.33 19.36 -4.20
C ARG A 31 8.50 19.38 -3.22
N TYR A 32 8.42 18.56 -2.16
CA TYR A 32 9.50 18.37 -1.19
C TYR A 32 10.60 17.44 -1.70
N SER A 33 10.33 16.66 -2.75
CA SER A 33 11.21 15.64 -3.31
C SER A 33 10.97 15.49 -4.81
N GLU A 34 11.91 14.82 -5.48
CA GLU A 34 11.73 14.46 -6.89
C GLU A 34 10.63 13.40 -7.04
N ILE A 35 9.69 13.66 -7.95
CA ILE A 35 8.60 12.76 -8.29
C ILE A 35 8.58 12.63 -9.81
N LEU A 36 8.81 11.42 -10.30
CA LEU A 36 8.82 11.08 -11.71
C LEU A 36 7.37 10.95 -12.23
N THR A 37 7.13 11.37 -13.46
CA THR A 37 5.81 11.22 -14.08
C THR A 37 5.70 9.88 -14.78
N SER A 38 5.02 8.92 -14.14
CA SER A 38 4.66 7.64 -14.74
C SER A 38 3.50 6.96 -13.99
N GLY A 39 2.87 5.97 -14.62
CA GLY A 39 1.82 5.17 -14.02
C GLY A 39 2.31 3.87 -13.38
N PRO A 40 1.35 3.05 -12.90
CA PRO A 40 1.59 1.76 -12.24
C PRO A 40 2.45 0.76 -13.03
N GLU A 41 2.45 0.84 -14.37
CA GLU A 41 3.21 -0.05 -15.25
C GLU A 41 4.73 -0.02 -14.98
N MET A 42 5.25 1.08 -14.43
CA MET A 42 6.67 1.19 -14.06
C MET A 42 7.09 0.23 -12.96
N LEU A 43 6.16 -0.27 -12.14
CA LEU A 43 6.48 -1.19 -11.04
C LEU A 43 7.13 -2.48 -11.53
N GLU A 44 6.86 -2.92 -12.77
CA GLU A 44 7.50 -4.11 -13.35
C GLU A 44 9.02 -3.96 -13.53
N GLN A 45 9.52 -2.73 -13.62
CA GLN A 45 10.96 -2.46 -13.73
C GLN A 45 11.69 -2.58 -12.39
N PHE A 46 10.96 -2.73 -11.28
CA PHE A 46 11.49 -2.72 -9.92
C PHE A 46 11.03 -3.94 -9.10
N PRO A 47 11.26 -5.17 -9.57
CA PRO A 47 10.72 -6.38 -8.92
C PRO A 47 11.27 -6.61 -7.51
N ASP A 48 12.47 -6.10 -7.20
CA ASP A 48 13.12 -6.29 -5.91
C ASP A 48 12.80 -5.19 -4.88
N ARG A 49 11.93 -4.23 -5.23
CA ARG A 49 11.58 -3.09 -4.37
C ARG A 49 10.33 -3.37 -3.52
N VAL A 50 10.19 -2.58 -2.45
CA VAL A 50 8.97 -2.49 -1.65
C VAL A 50 8.02 -1.49 -2.32
N LEU A 51 6.74 -1.85 -2.45
CA LEU A 51 5.71 -0.91 -2.89
C LEU A 51 5.17 -0.12 -1.68
N PHE A 52 5.20 1.20 -1.74
CA PHE A 52 4.60 2.08 -0.73
C PHE A 52 3.41 2.84 -1.33
N LEU A 53 2.22 2.66 -0.77
CA LEU A 53 0.98 3.34 -1.16
C LEU A 53 0.41 4.10 0.03
N ALA A 54 0.20 5.40 -0.12
CA ALA A 54 -0.40 6.24 0.92
C ALA A 54 -1.60 7.00 0.37
N TRP A 55 -2.79 6.69 0.92
CA TRP A 55 -4.07 7.22 0.47
C TRP A 55 -4.23 7.14 -1.07
N PRO A 56 -4.08 5.94 -1.66
CA PRO A 56 -3.93 5.80 -3.11
C PRO A 56 -5.21 6.09 -3.90
N ASP A 57 -6.39 6.01 -3.28
CA ASP A 57 -7.67 6.14 -3.98
C ASP A 57 -8.52 7.23 -3.34
N ILE A 58 -9.13 8.07 -4.18
CA ILE A 58 -10.02 9.14 -3.72
C ILE A 58 -11.43 8.64 -3.43
N ASP A 59 -11.87 7.58 -4.12
CA ASP A 59 -13.16 6.92 -3.96
C ASP A 59 -13.17 5.51 -4.58
N GLU A 60 -14.31 4.82 -4.48
CA GLU A 60 -14.51 3.46 -5.00
C GLU A 60 -14.44 3.32 -6.54
N SER A 61 -14.46 4.42 -7.29
CA SER A 61 -14.26 4.40 -8.74
C SER A 61 -12.78 4.40 -9.14
N SER A 62 -11.89 4.71 -8.19
CA SER A 62 -10.45 4.72 -8.40
C SER A 62 -9.91 3.30 -8.58
N THR A 63 -9.06 3.10 -9.59
CA THR A 63 -8.38 1.82 -9.86
C THR A 63 -6.89 1.87 -9.53
N PHE A 64 -6.35 3.02 -9.13
CA PHE A 64 -4.91 3.25 -9.05
C PHE A 64 -4.18 2.25 -8.15
N SER A 65 -4.71 1.99 -6.94
CA SER A 65 -4.12 1.00 -6.03
C SER A 65 -4.19 -0.42 -6.59
N LEU A 66 -5.30 -0.79 -7.23
CA LEU A 66 -5.50 -2.10 -7.84
C LEU A 66 -4.58 -2.31 -9.05
N ASP A 67 -4.42 -1.27 -9.88
CA ASP A 67 -3.49 -1.26 -11.00
C ASP A 67 -2.05 -1.41 -10.49
N CYS A 68 -1.66 -0.67 -9.44
CA CYS A 68 -0.37 -0.85 -8.76
C CYS A 68 -0.15 -2.30 -8.32
N LEU A 69 -1.16 -2.91 -7.69
CA LEU A 69 -1.08 -4.31 -7.25
C LEU A 69 -0.89 -5.28 -8.43
N SER A 70 -1.54 -5.01 -9.57
CA SER A 70 -1.49 -5.85 -10.76
C SER A 70 -0.13 -5.85 -11.47
N TYR A 71 0.60 -4.72 -11.44
CA TYR A 71 1.95 -4.60 -12.00
C TYR A 71 3.05 -4.92 -10.98
N PHE A 72 2.76 -4.87 -9.69
CA PHE A 72 3.75 -5.14 -8.65
C PHE A 72 4.20 -6.61 -8.65
N ARG A 73 5.51 -6.82 -8.84
CA ARG A 73 6.14 -8.15 -8.83
C ARG A 73 6.89 -8.46 -7.54
N GLY A 74 7.12 -7.46 -6.70
CA GLY A 74 7.80 -7.64 -5.42
C GLY A 74 6.94 -8.31 -4.36
N ASP A 75 7.51 -8.38 -3.16
CA ASP A 75 6.96 -9.20 -2.07
C ASP A 75 6.31 -8.41 -0.95
N ILE A 76 6.71 -7.16 -0.75
CA ILE A 76 6.30 -6.35 0.40
C ILE A 76 5.53 -5.12 -0.09
N ILE A 77 4.36 -4.91 0.51
CA ILE A 77 3.56 -3.70 0.33
C ILE A 77 3.46 -3.01 1.69
N LEU A 78 3.80 -1.73 1.71
CA LEU A 78 3.48 -0.81 2.78
C LEU A 78 2.28 0.02 2.34
N HIS A 79 1.24 0.00 3.14
CA HIS A 79 -0.01 0.71 2.87
C HIS A 79 -0.32 1.67 4.03
N VAL A 80 -0.60 2.92 3.71
CA VAL A 80 -1.10 3.93 4.63
C VAL A 80 -2.51 4.30 4.20
N GLY A 81 -3.48 4.00 5.05
CA GLY A 81 -4.88 4.30 4.79
C GLY A 81 -5.82 3.56 5.73
N GLU A 82 -7.11 3.69 5.45
CA GLU A 82 -8.19 2.95 6.07
C GLU A 82 -8.33 1.58 5.38
N LEU A 83 -8.75 0.58 6.15
CA LEU A 83 -9.08 -0.75 5.67
C LEU A 83 -10.47 -1.13 6.18
N LEU A 84 -11.00 -2.26 5.70
CA LEU A 84 -12.30 -2.77 6.11
C LEU A 84 -12.46 -2.79 7.64
N GLY A 85 -13.46 -2.05 8.13
CA GLY A 85 -13.77 -1.92 9.56
C GLY A 85 -12.86 -0.97 10.36
N GLU A 86 -11.89 -0.35 9.70
CA GLU A 86 -10.99 0.68 10.26
C GLU A 86 -11.36 2.05 9.70
N THR A 87 -12.63 2.45 9.92
CA THR A 87 -13.14 3.72 9.43
C THR A 87 -14.30 4.23 10.30
N LEU A 88 -14.48 5.55 10.32
CA LEU A 88 -15.65 6.22 10.92
C LEU A 88 -16.72 6.56 9.88
N SER A 89 -16.49 6.25 8.61
CA SER A 89 -17.39 6.57 7.52
C SER A 89 -18.54 5.55 7.39
N ALA A 90 -19.59 5.92 6.65
CA ALA A 90 -20.66 4.99 6.29
C ALA A 90 -20.18 3.90 5.30
N ASN A 91 -19.09 4.15 4.56
CA ASN A 91 -18.45 3.14 3.74
C ASN A 91 -17.57 2.27 4.63
N HIS A 92 -17.92 1.00 4.82
CA HIS A 92 -17.14 0.11 5.69
C HIS A 92 -15.71 -0.14 5.18
N TRP A 93 -15.42 0.16 3.91
CA TRP A 93 -14.09 0.06 3.29
C TRP A 93 -13.22 1.28 3.54
N GLY A 94 -13.77 2.38 4.05
CA GLY A 94 -13.04 3.63 4.28
C GLY A 94 -13.07 4.59 3.10
N GLN A 95 -12.26 5.64 3.17
CA GLN A 95 -12.25 6.74 2.19
C GLN A 95 -10.90 6.97 1.53
N SER A 96 -9.87 6.20 1.90
CA SER A 96 -8.51 6.40 1.40
C SER A 96 -7.99 5.24 0.53
N THR A 97 -8.77 4.16 0.35
CA THR A 97 -8.38 2.98 -0.43
C THR A 97 -9.61 2.21 -0.91
N SER A 98 -9.64 1.83 -2.19
CA SER A 98 -10.78 1.15 -2.83
C SER A 98 -11.03 -0.25 -2.26
N ARG A 99 -12.30 -0.67 -2.23
CA ARG A 99 -12.73 -2.02 -1.87
C ARG A 99 -12.00 -3.09 -2.69
N ASN A 100 -11.88 -2.88 -4.00
CA ASN A 100 -11.34 -3.89 -4.91
C ASN A 100 -9.86 -4.17 -4.62
N PHE A 101 -9.07 -3.12 -4.35
CA PHE A 101 -7.70 -3.30 -3.91
C PHE A 101 -7.62 -4.03 -2.57
N GLN A 102 -8.43 -3.66 -1.58
CA GLN A 102 -8.38 -4.32 -0.27
C GLN A 102 -8.70 -5.81 -0.35
N LEU A 103 -9.65 -6.20 -1.20
CA LEU A 103 -9.97 -7.60 -1.47
C LEU A 103 -8.80 -8.32 -2.13
N ALA A 104 -8.23 -7.77 -3.20
CA ALA A 104 -7.10 -8.37 -3.91
C ALA A 104 -5.84 -8.45 -3.04
N LEU A 105 -5.56 -7.41 -2.25
CA LEU A 105 -4.47 -7.39 -1.28
C LEU A 105 -4.64 -8.51 -0.25
N ALA A 106 -5.85 -8.68 0.31
CA ALA A 106 -6.13 -9.74 1.28
C ALA A 106 -6.12 -11.15 0.66
N GLU A 107 -6.42 -11.26 -0.64
CA GLU A 107 -6.37 -12.51 -1.40
C GLU A 107 -4.94 -12.98 -1.62
N ASP A 108 -4.04 -12.09 -2.02
CA ASP A 108 -2.67 -12.46 -2.42
C ASP A 108 -1.61 -12.21 -1.35
N PHE A 109 -1.91 -11.41 -0.32
CA PHE A 109 -0.95 -11.01 0.71
C PHE A 109 -1.46 -11.28 2.13
N CYS A 110 -0.52 -11.42 3.06
CA CYS A 110 -0.78 -11.50 4.48
C CYS A 110 -0.27 -10.24 5.18
N CYS A 111 -1.12 -9.60 5.98
CA CYS A 111 -0.71 -8.50 6.85
C CYS A 111 0.20 -9.05 7.96
N LEU A 112 1.44 -8.58 7.99
CA LEU A 112 2.45 -8.94 8.97
C LEU A 112 2.41 -8.02 10.18
N SER A 113 2.10 -6.75 9.96
CA SER A 113 2.19 -5.69 10.96
C SER A 113 1.20 -4.57 10.66
N ARG A 114 0.71 -3.95 11.74
CA ARG A 114 -0.15 -2.77 11.70
C ARG A 114 0.24 -1.81 12.82
N VAL A 115 0.48 -0.55 12.45
CA VAL A 115 0.80 0.54 13.36
C VAL A 115 -0.28 1.61 13.22
N LYS A 116 -0.91 1.99 14.34
CA LYS A 116 -1.86 3.10 14.36
C LYS A 116 -1.13 4.43 14.15
N LEU A 117 -1.67 5.28 13.28
CA LEU A 117 -1.12 6.60 13.01
C LEU A 117 -1.90 7.68 13.77
N PRO A 118 -1.29 8.86 13.99
CA PRO A 118 -2.07 10.07 14.25
C PRO A 118 -2.89 10.42 13.01
N ASN A 119 -4.20 10.55 13.15
CA ASN A 119 -5.12 10.66 12.02
C ASN A 119 -5.75 12.05 11.90
N TRP A 120 -6.10 12.41 10.67
CA TRP A 120 -6.96 13.57 10.43
C TRP A 120 -8.34 13.34 11.07
N PRO A 121 -9.02 14.41 11.53
CA PRO A 121 -10.38 14.28 12.07
C PRO A 121 -11.30 13.54 11.10
N GLY A 122 -11.94 12.47 11.59
CA GLY A 122 -12.86 11.65 10.79
C GLY A 122 -12.24 10.45 10.07
N HIS A 123 -10.91 10.27 10.18
CA HIS A 123 -10.20 9.13 9.55
C HIS A 123 -9.58 8.20 10.61
N LEU A 124 -9.43 6.93 10.25
CA LEU A 124 -8.81 5.91 11.08
C LEU A 124 -7.67 5.17 10.36
N ASP A 125 -6.72 5.94 9.82
CA ASP A 125 -5.60 5.36 9.08
C ASP A 125 -4.66 4.53 9.96
N SER A 126 -4.04 3.57 9.31
CA SER A 126 -2.92 2.81 9.85
C SER A 126 -1.83 2.66 8.80
N LEU A 127 -0.59 2.47 9.27
CA LEU A 127 0.49 1.93 8.44
C LEU A 127 0.45 0.41 8.56
N THR A 128 0.28 -0.28 7.44
CA THR A 128 0.26 -1.74 7.39
C THR A 128 1.36 -2.27 6.48
N MET A 129 1.98 -3.38 6.90
CA MET A 129 2.97 -4.10 6.11
C MET A 129 2.42 -5.45 5.72
N TRP A 130 2.43 -5.74 4.41
CA TRP A 130 1.88 -6.92 3.81
C TRP A 130 2.98 -7.70 3.07
N LYS A 131 2.98 -9.02 3.23
CA LYS A 131 3.90 -9.94 2.52
C LYS A 131 3.11 -10.83 1.59
N ARG A 132 3.58 -10.97 0.35
CA ARG A 132 2.98 -11.87 -0.64
C ARG A 132 2.93 -13.30 -0.11
N LYS A 133 1.77 -13.96 -0.28
CA LYS A 133 1.59 -15.36 0.11
C LYS A 133 2.47 -16.26 -0.76
N ASN A 134 2.97 -17.35 -0.17
CA ASN A 134 3.61 -18.39 -0.97
C ASN A 134 2.54 -19.03 -1.87
N PRO A 135 2.75 -19.11 -3.20
CA PRO A 135 1.79 -19.73 -4.12
C PRO A 135 1.57 -21.23 -3.83
N GLN A 136 2.49 -21.89 -3.12
CA GLN A 136 2.28 -23.27 -2.68
C GLN A 136 1.32 -23.31 -1.48
N SER A 137 0.06 -23.63 -1.77
CA SER A 137 -0.91 -23.99 -0.73
C SER A 137 -0.57 -25.35 -0.12
N VAL A 138 -0.71 -25.45 1.19
CA VAL A 138 -0.66 -26.69 1.96
C VAL A 138 -2.08 -27.22 2.11
N VAL A 139 -2.30 -28.48 1.72
CA VAL A 139 -3.59 -29.14 1.95
C VAL A 139 -3.63 -29.64 3.40
N CYS A 140 -4.60 -29.16 4.18
CA CYS A 140 -4.90 -29.68 5.52
C CYS A 140 -6.40 -30.02 5.57
N ASP A 141 -6.74 -31.27 5.90
CA ASP A 141 -8.13 -31.74 6.05
C ASP A 141 -9.08 -31.38 4.90
N GLY A 142 -8.58 -31.45 3.66
CA GLY A 142 -9.36 -31.17 2.45
C GLY A 142 -9.54 -29.69 2.11
N ALA A 143 -8.92 -28.78 2.87
CA ALA A 143 -8.86 -27.36 2.58
C ALA A 143 -7.44 -26.90 2.25
N ASN A 144 -7.32 -25.91 1.38
CA ASN A 144 -6.06 -25.29 1.00
C ASN A 144 -5.73 -24.14 1.96
N PHE A 145 -4.53 -24.16 2.53
CA PHE A 145 -4.01 -23.14 3.44
C PHE A 145 -2.71 -22.56 2.91
N HIS A 146 -2.44 -21.28 3.18
CA HIS A 146 -1.12 -20.70 2.93
C HIS A 146 -0.34 -20.65 4.24
N TYR A 147 0.89 -21.16 4.23
CA TYR A 147 1.75 -21.09 5.40
C TYR A 147 2.19 -19.64 5.65
N VAL A 148 1.85 -19.13 6.84
CA VAL A 148 2.35 -17.83 7.33
C VAL A 148 3.44 -18.11 8.35
N ASN A 149 4.70 -17.81 8.00
CA ASN A 149 5.79 -17.98 8.94
C ASN A 149 5.66 -16.95 10.09
N PRO A 150 5.47 -17.40 11.33
CA PRO A 150 5.24 -16.50 12.46
C PRO A 150 6.44 -15.62 12.79
N LYS A 151 7.66 -15.97 12.35
CA LYS A 151 8.86 -15.13 12.54
C LYS A 151 8.77 -13.79 11.81
N TYR A 152 7.95 -13.68 10.74
CA TYR A 152 7.75 -12.42 10.03
C TYR A 152 6.93 -11.39 10.83
N ARG A 153 6.32 -11.77 11.97
CA ARG A 153 5.66 -10.83 12.89
C ARG A 153 6.63 -10.06 13.80
N MET A 154 7.93 -10.36 13.74
CA MET A 154 8.96 -9.78 14.62
C MET A 154 9.64 -8.53 14.04
N TYR A 155 9.25 -8.07 12.84
CA TYR A 155 9.86 -6.90 12.18
C TYR A 155 9.08 -5.62 12.47
N LEU A 156 9.00 -5.27 13.77
CA LEU A 156 8.65 -3.94 14.26
C LEU A 156 9.62 -3.56 15.37
#